data_AF-A0A1I4Y0I6-F1
#
_entry.id   AF-A0A1I4Y0I6-F1
#
_cell.length_a   1.000
_cell.length_b   1.000
_cell.length_c   1.000
_cell.angle_alpha   90.00
_cell.angle_beta   90.00
_cell.angle_gamma   90.00
#
_symmetry.space_group_name_H-M   'P 1'
#
loop_
_entity.id
_entity.type
_entity.pdbx_description
1 polymer ?
#
loop_
_entity_poly.entity_id
_entity_poly.type
_entity_poly.pdbx_seq_one_letter_code
_entity_poly.pdbx_strand_id
1 'polypeptide(L)' 'MPQSSRYSDERVEKILAELVQILEQNQTPTDLSLMVLGNMVTNLINTDIPPAQRRALARSFAEALQSSVREDKAH' A
#
# COMPACT_ATOMS: atom_id res chain seq x y z
N MET A 1 22.87 -2.46 -0.47
CA MET A 1 22.86 -2.56 1.01
C MET A 1 21.44 -2.90 1.41
N PRO A 2 21.19 -3.97 2.20
CA PRO A 2 19.84 -4.29 2.62
C PRO A 2 19.38 -3.17 3.55
N GLN A 3 18.38 -2.41 3.10
CA GLN A 3 17.64 -1.52 3.99
C GLN A 3 17.05 -2.44 5.05
N SER A 4 17.64 -2.48 6.24
CA SER A 4 17.09 -3.21 7.38
C SER A 4 15.66 -2.70 7.54
N SER A 5 14.67 -3.49 7.13
CA SER A 5 13.28 -3.14 7.31
C SER A 5 13.09 -2.83 8.78
N ARG A 6 12.58 -1.65 9.09
CA ARG A 6 12.35 -1.20 10.48
C ARG A 6 11.31 -2.07 11.20
N TYR A 7 10.65 -2.95 10.45
CA TYR A 7 9.66 -3.92 10.88
C TYR A 7 10.16 -5.32 10.52
N SER A 8 9.92 -6.31 11.37
CA SER A 8 10.19 -7.70 11.00
C SER A 8 9.33 -8.08 9.80
N ASP A 9 9.92 -8.80 8.84
CA ASP A 9 9.22 -9.26 7.64
C ASP A 9 7.96 -10.06 8.04
N GLU A 10 8.04 -10.89 9.08
CA GLU A 10 6.91 -11.63 9.66
C GLU A 10 5.73 -10.74 10.08
N ARG A 11 6.00 -9.57 10.67
CA ARG A 11 4.93 -8.66 11.10
C ARG A 11 4.25 -8.03 9.89
N VAL A 12 5.03 -7.67 8.87
CA VAL A 12 4.49 -7.08 7.63
C VAL A 12 3.64 -8.11 6.89
N GLU A 13 4.15 -9.33 6.72
CA GLU A 13 3.45 -10.43 6.07
C GLU A 13 2.15 -10.78 6.79
N LYS A 14 2.16 -10.85 8.12
CA LYS A 14 0.96 -11.11 8.91
C LYS A 14 -0.12 -10.06 8.66
N ILE A 15 0.23 -8.77 8.71
CA ILE A 15 -0.73 -7.68 8.49
C ILE A 15 -1.28 -7.73 7.06
N LEU A 16 -0.42 -8.00 6.06
CA LEU A 16 -0.85 -8.14 4.68
C LEU A 16 -1.83 -9.30 4.50
N ALA A 17 -1.56 -10.45 5.11
CA ALA A 17 -2.45 -11.61 5.06
C ALA A 17 -3.82 -11.32 5.67
N GLU A 18 -3.85 -10.62 6.82
CA GLU A 18 -5.10 -10.20 7.48
C GLU A 18 -5.91 -9.24 6.58
N LEU A 19 -5.26 -8.29 5.91
CA LEU A 19 -5.93 -7.37 4.98
C LEU A 19 -6.50 -8.10 3.76
N VAL A 20 -5.74 -9.04 3.18
CA VAL A 20 -6.23 -9.87 2.06
C VAL A 20 -7.45 -10.68 2.49
N GLN A 21 -7.38 -11.32 3.67
CA GLN A 21 -8.48 -12.12 4.19
C GLN A 21 -9.77 -11.29 4.35
N ILE A 22 -9.67 -10.03 4.82
CA ILE A 22 -10.83 -9.14 4.93
C ILE A 22 -11.45 -8.85 3.56
N LEU A 23 -10.64 -8.58 2.54
CA LEU A 23 -11.14 -8.32 1.18
C LEU A 23 -11.82 -9.56 0.58
N GLU A 24 -11.24 -10.74 0.78
CA GLU A 24 -11.79 -12.03 0.34
C GLU A 24 -13.11 -12.36 1.03
N GLN A 25 -13.20 -12.19 2.35
CA GLN A 25 -14.42 -12.43 3.12
C GLN A 25 -15.59 -11.57 2.66
N ASN A 26 -15.31 -10.35 2.20
CA ASN A 26 -16.31 -9.43 1.66
C ASN A 26 -16.58 -9.64 0.17
N GLN A 27 -15.96 -10.65 -0.46
CA GLN A 27 -16.05 -10.93 -1.90
C GLN A 27 -15.78 -9.68 -2.74
N THR A 28 -14.82 -8.89 -2.30
CA THR A 28 -14.58 -7.54 -2.84
C THR A 28 -13.98 -7.65 -4.24
N PRO A 29 -14.64 -7.15 -5.30
CA PRO A 29 -14.06 -7.16 -6.63
C PRO A 29 -12.84 -6.22 -6.69
N THR A 30 -12.00 -6.38 -7.71
CA THR A 30 -10.71 -5.66 -7.81
C THR A 30 -10.88 -4.14 -7.79
N ASP A 31 -11.87 -3.62 -8.51
CA ASP A 31 -12.18 -2.18 -8.56
C ASP A 31 -12.57 -1.63 -7.18
N LEU A 32 -13.45 -2.32 -6.45
CA LEU A 32 -13.85 -1.94 -5.10
C LEU A 32 -12.66 -2.06 -4.12
N SER A 33 -11.84 -3.09 -4.25
CA SER A 33 -10.64 -3.27 -3.42
C SER A 33 -9.65 -2.11 -3.60
N LEU A 34 -9.37 -1.73 -4.85
CA LEU A 34 -8.50 -0.59 -5.17
C LEU A 34 -9.08 0.72 -4.64
N MET A 35 -10.39 0.93 -4.75
CA MET A 35 -11.06 2.13 -4.22
C MET A 35 -10.92 2.22 -2.68
N VAL A 36 -11.20 1.14 -1.96
CA VAL A 36 -11.13 1.12 -0.48
C VAL A 36 -9.70 1.29 0.01
N LEU A 37 -8.74 0.61 -0.60
CA LEU A 37 -7.32 0.76 -0.27
C LEU A 37 -6.82 2.18 -0.55
N GLY A 38 -7.22 2.78 -1.68
CA GLY A 38 -6.92 4.17 -2.00
C GLY A 38 -7.48 5.16 -0.97
N ASN A 39 -8.72 4.94 -0.52
CA ASN A 39 -9.35 5.74 0.53
C ASN A 39 -8.63 5.59 1.87
N MET A 40 -8.20 4.38 2.23
CA MET A 40 -7.43 4.13 3.44
C MET A 40 -6.10 4.88 3.44
N VAL A 41 -5.32 4.78 2.35
CA VAL A 41 -4.06 5.51 2.20
C VAL A 41 -4.29 7.03 2.27
N THR A 42 -5.33 7.52 1.59
CA THR A 42 -5.69 8.94 1.61
C THR A 42 -6.05 9.42 3.02
N ASN A 43 -6.78 8.60 3.79
CA ASN A 43 -7.15 8.93 5.16
C ASN A 43 -5.93 9.00 6.08
N LEU A 44 -5.00 8.05 5.98
CA LEU A 44 -3.74 8.05 6.74
C LEU A 44 -2.92 9.31 6.45
N ILE A 45 -2.76 9.67 5.18
CA ILE A 45 -2.02 10.87 4.78
C ILE A 45 -2.71 12.14 5.29
N ASN A 46 -4.04 12.20 5.29
CA ASN A 46 -4.76 13.39 5.74
C ASN A 46 -4.86 13.53 7.26
N THR A 47 -4.72 12.43 8.00
CA THR A 47 -4.88 12.42 9.46
C THR A 47 -3.53 12.54 10.17
N ASP A 48 -2.56 11.71 9.77
CA ASP A 48 -1.33 11.50 10.54
C ASP A 48 -0.13 12.29 10.01
N ILE A 49 -0.27 12.93 8.85
CA ILE A 49 0.83 13.64 8.18
C ILE A 49 0.57 15.15 8.17
N PRO A 50 1.58 15.98 8.55
CA PRO A 50 1.47 17.43 8.47
C PRO A 50 1.10 17.91 7.06
N PRO A 51 0.21 18.91 6.89
CA PRO A 51 -0.26 19.35 5.58
C PRO A 51 0.84 19.65 4.56
N ALA A 52 1.96 20.24 5.02
CA ALA A 52 3.11 20.57 4.18
C ALA A 52 3.80 19.34 3.54
N GLN A 53 3.68 18.15 4.14
CA GLN A 53 4.37 16.94 3.70
C GLN A 53 3.48 15.99 2.88
N ARG A 54 2.16 16.14 2.95
CA ARG A 54 1.19 15.20 2.35
C ARG A 54 1.41 14.96 0.87
N ARG A 55 1.59 16.04 0.09
CA ARG A 55 1.78 15.94 -1.37
C ARG A 55 3.07 15.23 -1.73
N ALA A 56 4.15 15.51 -1.02
CA ALA A 56 5.44 14.88 -1.25
C ALA A 56 5.36 13.37 -0.93
N LEU A 57 4.77 13.02 0.22
CA LEU A 57 4.60 11.63 0.62
C LEU A 57 3.70 10.85 -0.35
N ALA A 58 2.57 11.43 -0.76
CA ALA A 58 1.66 10.81 -1.73
C ALA A 58 2.35 10.55 -3.08
N ARG A 59 3.19 11.48 -3.54
CA ARG A 59 3.98 11.30 -4.76
C ARG A 59 4.98 10.15 -4.62
N SER A 60 5.77 10.13 -3.55
CA SER A 60 6.74 9.06 -3.32
C SER A 60 6.08 7.69 -3.18
N PHE A 61 4.90 7.62 -2.54
CA PHE A 61 4.11 6.39 -2.48
C PHE A 61 3.67 5.92 -3.87
N ALA A 62 3.15 6.84 -4.71
CA ALA A 62 2.75 6.51 -6.07
C ALA A 62 3.92 6.04 -6.94
N GLU A 63 5.09 6.67 -6.83
CA GLU A 63 6.32 6.25 -7.52
C GLU A 63 6.77 4.86 -7.08
N ALA A 64 6.74 4.57 -5.77
CA ALA A 64 7.07 3.25 -5.24
C ALA A 64 6.10 2.17 -5.75
N LEU A 65 4.79 2.48 -5.79
CA LEU A 65 3.78 1.59 -6.36
C LEU A 65 4.06 1.30 -7.83
N GLN A 66 4.30 2.33 -8.64
CA GLN A 66 4.65 2.18 -10.05
C GLN A 66 5.91 1.34 -10.25
N SER A 67 6.93 1.50 -9.41
CA SER A 67 8.16 0.69 -9.49
C SER A 67 7.95 -0.77 -9.09
N SER A 68 6.95 -1.05 -8.27
CA SER A 68 6.63 -2.39 -7.77
C SER A 68 5.78 -3.19 -8.76
N VAL A 69 4.98 -2.51 -9.58
CA VAL A 69 4.22 -3.11 -10.66
C VAL A 69 5.18 -3.38 -11.83
N ARG A 70 5.63 -4.63 -11.94
CA ARG A 70 6.45 -5.07 -13.07
C ARG A 70 5.58 -5.13 -14.32
N GLU A 71 6.05 -4.56 -15.42
CA GLU A 71 5.65 -5.06 -16.74
C GLU A 71 6.24 -6.46 -16.86
N ASP A 72 5.40 -7.49 -17.01
CA ASP A 72 5.86 -8.79 -17.49
C ASP A 72 6.44 -8.60 -18.90
N LYS A 73 7.70 -8.20 -18.98
CA LYS A 73 8.52 -8.52 -20.14
C LYS A 73 8.80 -10.01 -20.05
N ALA A 74 7.84 -10.79 -20.54
CA ALA A 74 8.10 -12.14 -21.02
C ALA A 74 9.32 -12.05 -21.96
N HIS A 75 10.46 -12.47 -21.43
CA HIS A 75 11.62 -12.84 -22.21
C HIS A 75 11.56 -14.35 -22.46
#